data_AF-A0A1I6KJI8-F1
#
_entry.id   AF-A0A1I6KJI8-F1
#
_cell.length_a   1.000
_cell.length_b   1.000
_cell.length_c   1.000
_cell.angle_alpha   90.00
_cell.angle_beta   90.00
_cell.angle_gamma   90.00
#
_symmetry.space_group_name_H-M   'P 1'
#
loop_
_entity.id
_entity.type
_entity.pdbx_description
1 polymer ?
#
loop_
_entity_poly.entity_id
_entity_poly.type
_entity_poly.pdbx_seq_one_letter_code
_entity_poly.pdbx_strand_id
1 'polypeptide(L)'
;MRKRVGSWLSGFTGGEIAGVAIIVVAALALVVAVALYASGDQSARLGLLGAFALGTTGFGTLAAGREARRRRDERAAAAAGVGASER
;
A
#
# COMPACT_ATOMS: atom_id res chain seq x y z
N MET A 1 23.94 -7.31 1.08
CA MET A 1 22.66 -6.86 0.45
C MET A 1 21.47 -6.85 1.41
N ARG A 2 21.24 -7.88 2.26
CA ARG A 2 20.14 -7.90 3.26
C ARG A 2 20.03 -6.65 4.16
N LYS A 3 21.16 -6.07 4.59
CA LYS A 3 21.16 -4.87 5.46
C LYS A 3 20.59 -3.60 4.81
N ARG A 4 20.67 -3.45 3.47
CA ARG A 4 20.08 -2.31 2.74
C ARG A 4 18.57 -2.42 2.57
N VAL A 5 18.05 -3.63 2.43
CA VAL A 5 16.61 -3.88 2.29
C VAL A 5 15.89 -3.60 3.62
N GLY A 6 16.50 -4.00 4.74
CA GLY A 6 15.98 -3.71 6.08
C GLY A 6 15.89 -2.21 6.40
N SER A 7 16.86 -1.39 5.96
CA SER A 7 16.83 0.06 6.21
C SER A 7 15.87 0.82 5.28
N TRP A 8 15.51 0.26 4.12
CA TRP A 8 14.48 0.84 3.24
C TRP A 8 13.08 0.60 3.79
N LEU A 9 12.85 -0.56 4.40
CA LEU A 9 11.57 -0.94 4.99
C LEU A 9 11.32 -0.30 6.37
N SER A 10 12.36 0.13 7.09
CA SER A 10 12.20 0.77 8.40
C SER A 10 11.51 2.14 8.36
N GLY A 11 11.39 2.76 7.18
CA GLY A 11 10.63 4.00 6.98
C GLY A 11 9.13 3.78 6.76
N PHE A 12 8.73 2.55 6.41
CA PHE A 12 7.36 2.19 6.07
C PHE A 12 6.60 1.67 7.30
N THR A 13 5.38 2.14 7.48
CA THR A 13 4.44 1.60 8.46
C THR A 13 3.88 0.26 7.98
N GLY A 14 3.45 -0.61 8.89
CA GLY A 14 2.92 -1.94 8.54
C GLY A 14 1.74 -1.88 7.55
N GLY A 15 0.92 -0.81 7.62
CA GLY A 15 -0.19 -0.59 6.68
C GLY A 15 0.28 -0.25 5.26
N GLU A 16 1.38 0.47 5.11
CA GLU A 16 1.94 0.77 3.78
C GLU A 16 2.56 -0.47 3.13
N ILE A 17 3.23 -1.32 3.92
CA ILE A 17 3.79 -2.59 3.42
C ILE A 17 2.66 -3.53 2.96
N ALA A 18 1.61 -3.66 3.78
CA ALA A 18 0.44 -4.46 3.42
C ALA A 18 -0.24 -3.93 2.15
N GLY A 19 -0.44 -2.61 2.05
CA GLY A 19 -1.02 -1.98 0.87
C GLY A 19 -0.21 -2.26 -0.40
N VAL A 20 1.12 -2.09 -0.35
CA VAL A 20 2.01 -2.41 -1.49
C VAL A 20 1.92 -3.88 -1.87
N ALA A 21 1.96 -4.80 -0.89
CA ALA A 21 1.87 -6.24 -1.17
C ALA A 21 0.54 -6.59 -1.86
N ILE A 22 -0.58 -6.03 -1.40
CA ILE A 22 -1.90 -6.25 -2.01
C ILE A 22 -1.92 -5.72 -3.45
N ILE A 23 -1.38 -4.53 -3.71
CA ILE A 23 -1.32 -3.97 -5.07
C ILE A 23 -0.52 -4.88 -6.00
N VAL A 24 0.64 -5.38 -5.56
CA VAL A 24 1.49 -6.28 -6.36
C VAL A 24 0.75 -7.57 -6.70
N VAL A 25 0.11 -8.20 -5.71
CA VAL A 25 -0.69 -9.42 -5.92
C VAL A 25 -1.86 -9.16 -6.86
N ALA A 26 -2.58 -8.05 -6.68
CA ALA A 26 -3.69 -7.65 -7.53
C ALA A 26 -3.25 -7.42 -8.98
N ALA A 27 -2.10 -6.77 -9.20
CA ALA A 27 -1.56 -6.54 -10.54
C ALA A 27 -1.24 -7.87 -11.25
N LEU A 28 -0.61 -8.82 -10.56
CA LEU A 28 -0.34 -10.15 -11.12
C LEU A 28 -1.64 -10.90 -11.47
N ALA A 29 -2.62 -10.87 -10.56
CA ALA A 29 -3.93 -11.47 -10.82
C ALA A 29 -4.63 -10.81 -12.02
N LEU A 30 -4.50 -9.50 -12.19
CA LEU A 30 -5.06 -8.76 -13.33
C LEU A 30 -4.45 -9.21 -14.65
N VAL A 31 -3.12 -9.38 -14.71
CA VAL A 31 -2.41 -9.85 -15.92
C VAL A 31 -2.92 -11.24 -16.32
N VAL A 32 -3.04 -12.16 -15.37
CA VAL A 32 -3.54 -13.51 -15.62
C VAL A 32 -5.01 -13.48 -16.07
N ALA A 33 -5.85 -12.70 -15.38
CA ALA A 33 -7.27 -12.60 -15.70
C ALA A 33 -7.51 -11.99 -17.10
N VAL A 34 -6.71 -11.00 -17.51
CA VAL A 34 -6.77 -10.43 -18.87
C VAL A 34 -6.44 -11.49 -19.92
N ALA A 35 -5.38 -12.28 -19.71
CA ALA A 35 -4.98 -13.32 -20.64
C ALA A 35 -6.07 -14.40 -20.80
N LEU A 36 -6.68 -14.84 -19.69
CA LEU A 36 -7.78 -15.80 -19.70
C LEU A 36 -9.02 -15.23 -20.38
N TYR A 37 -9.39 -13.98 -20.09
CA TYR A 37 -10.52 -13.34 -20.76
C TYR A 37 -10.31 -13.20 -22.26
N ALA A 38 -9.09 -12.85 -22.68
CA ALA A 38 -8.71 -12.77 -24.09
C ALA A 38 -8.77 -14.14 -24.82
N SER A 39 -8.57 -15.24 -24.10
CA SER A 39 -8.74 -16.60 -24.64
C SER A 39 -10.21 -17.05 -24.79
N GLY A 40 -11.17 -16.21 -24.41
CA GLY A 40 -12.61 -16.48 -24.57
C GLY A 40 -13.28 -17.11 -23.35
N ASP A 41 -12.56 -17.27 -22.23
CA ASP A 41 -13.16 -17.72 -20.97
C ASP A 41 -13.95 -16.57 -20.32
N GLN A 42 -15.28 -16.60 -20.44
CA GLN A 42 -16.14 -15.58 -19.85
C GLN A 42 -16.10 -15.57 -18.32
N SER A 43 -15.72 -16.68 -17.68
CA SER A 43 -15.55 -16.79 -16.23
C SER A 43 -14.44 -15.85 -15.72
N ALA A 44 -13.45 -15.55 -16.56
CA ALA A 44 -12.35 -14.65 -16.25
C ALA A 44 -12.81 -13.18 -16.03
N ARG A 45 -14.03 -12.82 -16.45
CA ARG A 45 -14.61 -11.48 -16.21
C ARG A 45 -14.72 -11.17 -14.72
N LEU A 46 -15.12 -12.16 -13.90
CA LEU A 46 -15.18 -12.01 -12.45
C LEU A 46 -13.78 -11.88 -11.84
N GLY A 47 -12.81 -12.63 -12.37
CA GLY A 47 -11.41 -12.50 -11.99
C GLY A 47 -10.86 -11.10 -12.25
N LEU A 48 -11.21 -10.50 -13.39
CA LEU A 48 -10.82 -9.14 -13.75
C LEU A 48 -11.35 -8.10 -12.76
N LEU A 49 -12.66 -8.16 -12.48
CA LEU A 49 -13.34 -7.29 -11.53
C LEU A 49 -12.79 -7.44 -10.11
N GLY A 50 -12.58 -8.69 -9.67
CA GLY A 50 -12.02 -9.00 -8.36
C GLY A 50 -10.58 -8.48 -8.21
N ALA A 51 -9.73 -8.71 -9.21
CA ALA A 51 -8.35 -8.23 -9.19
C ALA A 51 -8.28 -6.69 -9.23
N PHE A 52 -9.17 -6.04 -9.99
CA PHE A 52 -9.24 -4.58 -10.02
C PHE A 52 -9.68 -4.00 -8.67
N ALA A 53 -10.75 -4.53 -8.08
CA ALA A 53 -11.25 -4.10 -6.77
C ALA A 53 -10.24 -4.35 -5.63
N LEU A 54 -9.51 -5.47 -5.71
CA LEU A 54 -8.43 -5.77 -4.77
C LEU A 54 -7.30 -4.74 -4.91
N GLY A 55 -6.93 -4.38 -6.14
CA GLY A 55 -5.92 -3.36 -6.42
C GLY A 55 -6.29 -1.99 -5.88
N THR A 56 -7.52 -1.53 -6.09
CA THR A 56 -8.00 -0.24 -5.56
C THR A 56 -8.07 -0.24 -4.03
N THR A 57 -8.42 -1.37 -3.42
CA THR A 57 -8.39 -1.54 -1.95
C THR A 57 -6.96 -1.49 -1.40
N GLY A 58 -6.00 -2.15 -2.08
CA GLY A 58 -4.57 -2.06 -1.75
C GLY A 58 -4.04 -0.63 -1.86
N PHE A 59 -4.48 0.13 -2.85
CA PHE A 59 -4.14 1.55 -2.98
C PHE A 59 -4.70 2.39 -1.83
N GLY A 60 -5.97 2.18 -1.46
CA GLY A 60 -6.61 2.88 -0.34
C GLY A 60 -5.91 2.63 0.99
N THR A 61 -5.52 1.38 1.27
CA THR A 61 -4.78 1.02 2.48
C THR A 61 -3.38 1.65 2.53
N LEU A 62 -2.68 1.71 1.39
CA LEU A 62 -1.40 2.42 1.27
C LEU A 62 -1.55 3.92 1.55
N ALA A 63 -2.56 4.57 0.97
CA ALA A 63 -2.82 6.00 1.17
C ALA A 63 -3.19 6.31 2.63
N ALA A 64 -4.03 5.47 3.25
CA ALA A 64 -4.39 5.60 4.66
C ALA A 64 -3.18 5.44 5.59
N GLY A 65 -2.27 4.51 5.28
CA GLY A 65 -1.02 4.34 6.01
C GLY A 65 -0.13 5.59 5.96
N ARG A 66 0.03 6.18 4.77
CA ARG A 66 0.79 7.43 4.57
C ARG A 66 0.19 8.60 5.34
N GLU A 67 -1.13 8.76 5.27
CA GLU A 67 -1.82 9.84 5.97
C GLU A 67 -1.73 9.66 7.51
N ALA A 68 -1.83 8.42 8.01
CA ALA A 68 -1.64 8.13 9.42
C ALA A 68 -0.21 8.45 9.90
N ARG A 69 0.82 8.15 9.08
CA ARG A 69 2.21 8.51 9.36
C ARG A 69 2.40 10.03 9.39
N ARG A 70 1.86 10.74 8.40
CA ARG A 70 1.90 12.20 8.32
C ARG A 70 1.29 12.85 9.57
N ARG A 71 0.12 12.39 10.03
CA ARG A 71 -0.52 12.91 11.25
C ARG A 71 0.30 12.65 12.51
N ARG A 72 1.08 11.56 12.57
CA ARG A 72 2.00 11.29 13.68
C ARG A 72 3.19 12.24 13.65
N ASP A 73 3.78 12.45 12.47
CA ASP A 73 4.90 13.36 12.28
C ASP A 73 4.51 14.81 12.64
N GLU A 74 3.30 15.25 12.24
CA GLU A 74 2.75 16.57 12.60
C GLU A 74 2.56 16.74 14.12
N ARG A 75 2.03 15.71 14.81
CA ARG A 75 1.88 15.74 16.28
C ARG A 75 3.22 15.77 17.00
N ALA A 76 4.21 15.02 16.51
CA ALA A 76 5.56 15.01 17.07
C ALA A 76 6.25 16.37 16.91
N ALA A 77 6.10 17.00 15.73
CA ALA A 77 6.62 18.34 15.48
C ALA A 77 5.97 19.40 16.38
N ALA A 78 4.65 19.33 16.57
CA ALA A 78 3.93 20.23 17.48
C ALA A 78 4.41 20.07 18.93
N ALA A 79 4.59 18.83 19.41
CA ALA A 79 5.10 18.57 20.76
C ALA A 79 6.55 19.07 20.95
N ALA A 80 7.40 18.95 19.93
CA ALA A 80 8.76 19.49 19.95
C ALA A 80 8.80 21.03 19.98
N GLY A 81 7.86 21.69 19.29
CA GLY A 81 7.70 23.15 19.33
C GLY A 81 7.20 23.66 20.68
N VAL A 82 6.30 22.93 21.34
CA VAL A 82 5.83 23.26 22.70
C VAL A 82 6.91 23.00 23.74
N GLY A 83 7.68 21.91 23.62
CA GLY A 83 8.78 21.60 24.55
C GLY A 83 10.02 22.50 24.43
N ALA A 84 10.16 23.27 23.34
CA ALA A 84 11.22 24.26 23.17
C ALA A 84 10.92 25.59 23.87
N SER A 85 9.67 25.85 24.25
CA SER A 85 9.25 27.06 24.96
C SER A 85 9.36 26.96 26.49
N GLU A 86 9.54 25.76 27.05
CA GLU A 86 9.62 25.51 28.50
C GLU A 86 11.06 25.23 29.00
N ARG A 87 12.09 25.50 28.20
CA ARG A 87 13.50 25.39 28.62
C ARG A 87 14.25 26.71 28.50
#